data_AF-A0A0W0ZFW4-F1
#
_entry.id   AF-A0A0W0ZFW4-F1
#
_cell.length_a   1.000
_cell.length_b   1.000
_cell.length_c   1.000
_cell.angle_alpha   90.00
_cell.angle_beta   90.00
_cell.angle_gamma   90.00
#
_symmetry.space_group_name_H-M   'P 1'
#
loop_
_entity.id
_entity.type
_entity.pdbx_description
1 polymer ?
#
loop_
_entity_poly.entity_id
_entity_poly.type
_entity_poly.pdbx_seq_one_letter_code
_entity_poly.pdbx_strand_id
1 'polypeptide(L)'
;MNKFFVFLSLTMVICASYAQIYRWTDSQGNVHFSDTPHPGAEVITIPDAQSFSSPTPSTAPTEPEHGEHAVKLKHTYTKLAIAQPQTSTTIRNNQGFVAVTVEVEPDLFPGDKLQLIYDNGALGEPQRNPVFEVNGMYRGTHTLAVQILDADGNVIETSDPITIYVFRPRVGMVPGGGAR
;
A
#
# COMPACT_ATOMS: atom_id res chain seq x y z
N MET A 1 -28.88 -29.37 34.46
CA MET A 1 -27.47 -28.92 34.57
C MET A 1 -26.56 -29.74 33.65
N ASN A 2 -25.29 -29.35 33.49
CA ASN A 2 -24.17 -30.10 32.86
C ASN A 2 -24.11 -30.27 31.32
N LYS A 3 -24.86 -29.52 30.51
CA LYS A 3 -24.59 -29.42 29.04
C LYS A 3 -24.25 -28.01 28.54
N PHE A 4 -24.47 -26.97 29.34
CA PHE A 4 -24.14 -25.59 28.99
C PHE A 4 -22.67 -25.20 29.28
N PHE A 5 -21.93 -26.05 29.99
CA PHE A 5 -20.60 -25.72 30.54
C PHE A 5 -19.42 -26.02 29.59
N VAL A 6 -19.65 -26.78 28.50
CA VAL A 6 -18.57 -27.20 27.58
C VAL A 6 -18.28 -26.17 26.49
N PHE A 7 -19.25 -25.31 26.15
CA PHE A 7 -19.10 -24.30 25.10
C PHE A 7 -18.24 -23.08 25.51
N LEU A 8 -17.88 -22.96 26.80
CA LEU A 8 -17.09 -21.84 27.34
C LEU A 8 -15.58 -22.08 27.26
N SER A 9 -15.13 -23.28 26.85
CA SER A 9 -13.71 -23.69 26.90
C SER A 9 -12.89 -23.34 25.66
N LEU A 10 -13.44 -22.65 24.65
CA LEU A 10 -12.75 -22.31 23.41
C LEU A 10 -12.46 -20.81 23.26
N THR A 11 -12.15 -20.13 24.38
CA THR A 11 -11.44 -18.85 24.34
C THR A 11 -9.99 -19.09 23.93
N MET A 12 -9.78 -19.26 22.63
CA MET A 12 -8.47 -19.46 22.02
C MET A 12 -7.62 -18.20 22.18
N VAL A 13 -6.48 -18.34 22.87
CA VAL A 13 -5.54 -17.25 23.12
C VAL A 13 -4.91 -16.81 21.80
N ILE A 14 -5.12 -15.54 21.43
CA ILE A 14 -4.42 -14.91 20.30
C ILE A 14 -3.21 -14.16 20.87
N CYS A 15 -2.02 -14.73 20.74
CA CYS A 15 -0.78 -14.01 21.04
C CYS A 15 -0.53 -12.98 19.94
N ALA A 16 -0.66 -11.70 20.26
CA ALA A 16 -0.24 -10.61 19.38
C ALA A 16 1.29 -10.52 19.35
N SER A 17 1.91 -10.93 18.25
CA SER A 17 3.35 -10.76 18.02
C SER A 17 3.66 -9.33 17.60
N TYR A 18 4.22 -8.54 18.52
CA TYR A 18 4.75 -7.21 18.22
C TYR A 18 6.14 -7.33 17.57
N ALA A 19 6.23 -7.13 16.26
CA ALA A 19 7.50 -6.98 15.56
C ALA A 19 7.90 -5.50 15.55
N GLN A 20 9.07 -5.19 16.12
CA GLN A 20 9.62 -3.82 16.17
C GLN A 20 10.77 -3.70 15.17
N ILE A 21 10.55 -2.95 14.10
CA ILE A 21 11.52 -2.73 13.01
C ILE A 21 12.31 -1.46 13.33
N TYR A 22 13.64 -1.56 13.41
CA TYR A 22 14.52 -0.41 13.66
C TYR A 22 15.13 0.11 12.37
N ARG A 23 15.24 1.44 12.25
CA ARG A 23 15.74 2.16 11.07
C ARG A 23 16.96 3.01 11.44
N TRP A 24 18.04 2.91 10.67
CA TRP A 24 19.16 3.87 10.75
C TRP A 24 19.54 4.37 9.36
N THR A 25 20.23 5.50 9.32
CA THR A 25 20.76 6.11 8.09
C THR A 25 22.27 6.07 8.15
N ASP A 26 22.93 5.63 7.08
CA ASP A 26 24.39 5.66 6.99
C ASP A 26 24.93 7.04 6.57
N SER A 27 26.27 7.19 6.61
CA SER A 27 26.96 8.44 6.24
C SER A 27 26.94 8.74 4.73
N GLN A 28 26.24 7.95 3.92
CA GLN A 28 25.98 8.19 2.50
C GLN A 28 24.49 8.51 2.24
N GLY A 29 23.67 8.62 3.28
CA GLY A 29 22.25 8.94 3.18
C GLY A 29 21.35 7.75 2.86
N ASN A 30 21.89 6.53 2.80
CA ASN A 30 21.08 5.33 2.58
C ASN A 30 20.45 4.88 3.90
N VAL A 31 19.18 4.49 3.82
CA VAL A 31 18.39 4.07 4.98
C VAL A 31 18.33 2.56 5.04
N HIS A 32 18.78 1.99 6.15
CA HIS A 32 18.82 0.56 6.42
C HIS A 32 17.81 0.21 7.53
N PHE A 33 17.25 -0.99 7.45
CA PHE A 33 16.29 -1.51 8.43
C PHE A 33 16.78 -2.85 9.00
N SER A 34 16.63 -3.08 10.30
CA SER A 34 16.95 -4.36 10.97
C SER A 34 16.05 -4.61 12.18
N ASP A 35 15.77 -5.88 12.43
CA ASP A 35 14.97 -6.37 13.56
C ASP A 35 15.83 -6.71 14.78
N THR A 36 16.99 -6.04 14.96
CA THR A 36 17.89 -6.25 16.10
C THR A 36 18.13 -4.97 16.91
N PRO A 37 17.89 -4.99 18.24
CA PRO A 37 17.88 -3.77 19.05
C PRO A 37 19.29 -3.22 19.27
N HIS A 38 19.40 -1.90 19.21
CA HIS A 38 20.63 -1.15 19.53
C HIS A 38 20.35 -0.17 20.69
N PRO A 39 21.29 0.05 21.63
CA PRO A 39 21.07 0.96 22.76
C PRO A 39 21.01 2.43 22.31
N GLY A 40 20.00 3.18 22.78
CA GLY A 40 19.97 4.65 22.65
C GLY A 40 18.73 5.29 22.02
N ALA A 41 17.64 4.55 21.77
CA ALA A 41 16.41 5.13 21.23
C ALA A 41 15.63 5.95 22.28
N GLU A 42 15.34 7.22 21.97
CA GLU A 42 14.53 8.13 22.79
C GLU A 42 13.09 8.22 22.26
N VAL A 43 12.13 8.41 23.16
CA VAL A 43 10.68 8.35 22.86
C VAL A 43 10.13 9.75 22.60
N ILE A 44 9.46 9.94 21.46
CA ILE A 44 8.72 11.17 21.16
C ILE A 44 7.22 10.90 21.23
N THR A 45 6.59 11.47 22.27
CA THR A 45 5.13 11.52 22.45
C THR A 45 4.57 12.73 21.71
N ILE A 46 3.57 12.53 20.86
CA ILE A 46 2.81 13.63 20.23
C ILE A 46 1.57 13.91 21.11
N PRO A 47 1.34 15.16 21.55
CA PRO A 47 0.21 15.50 22.42
C PRO A 47 -1.12 15.62 21.66
N ASP A 48 -2.23 15.40 22.37
CA ASP A 48 -3.60 15.50 21.84
C ASP A 48 -3.93 16.90 21.32
N ALA A 49 -4.56 16.97 20.14
CA ALA A 49 -5.11 18.20 19.60
C ALA A 49 -6.43 18.57 20.29
N GLN A 50 -6.39 19.62 21.12
CA GLN A 50 -7.57 20.09 21.85
C GLN A 50 -8.59 20.80 20.94
N SER A 51 -9.87 20.64 21.31
CA SER A 51 -11.02 21.21 20.62
C SER A 51 -11.04 22.74 20.56
N PHE A 52 -11.56 23.30 19.46
CA PHE A 52 -12.06 24.67 19.42
C PHE A 52 -13.56 24.71 19.14
N SER A 53 -14.26 25.53 19.92
CA SER A 53 -15.73 25.63 19.93
C SER A 53 -16.23 26.67 18.93
N SER A 54 -17.33 26.34 18.25
CA SER A 54 -18.10 27.29 17.43
C SER A 54 -18.80 28.36 18.28
N PRO A 55 -19.02 29.57 17.74
CA PRO A 55 -20.09 30.47 18.16
C PRO A 55 -21.19 30.61 17.09
N THR A 56 -22.41 30.35 17.55
CA THR A 56 -23.75 30.38 16.94
C THR A 56 -24.07 31.49 15.90
N PRO A 57 -24.75 31.16 14.78
CA PRO A 57 -25.55 32.10 13.99
C PRO A 57 -27.00 32.20 14.54
N SER A 58 -27.58 33.41 14.53
CA SER A 58 -28.93 33.66 15.08
C SER A 58 -30.05 33.47 14.05
N THR A 59 -30.87 32.43 14.26
CA THR A 59 -32.34 32.33 14.03
C THR A 59 -32.96 33.27 12.97
N ALA A 60 -33.19 32.84 11.71
CA ALA A 60 -34.35 32.07 11.19
C ALA A 60 -35.58 32.96 10.81
N PRO A 61 -36.58 32.52 9.98
CA PRO A 61 -36.83 31.15 9.48
C PRO A 61 -37.22 30.99 7.98
N THR A 62 -36.91 29.82 7.38
CA THR A 62 -37.87 28.82 6.81
C THR A 62 -37.12 27.77 5.96
N GLU A 63 -37.01 26.55 6.52
CA GLU A 63 -36.62 25.25 5.94
C GLU A 63 -37.84 24.68 5.12
N PRO A 64 -37.75 23.68 4.21
CA PRO A 64 -36.66 22.71 3.97
C PRO A 64 -36.32 22.50 2.46
N GLU A 65 -35.46 21.60 1.96
CA GLU A 65 -34.45 20.68 2.52
C GLU A 65 -33.10 20.83 1.74
N HIS A 66 -31.98 20.50 2.40
CA HIS A 66 -30.74 19.82 1.93
C HIS A 66 -30.25 19.93 0.46
N GLY A 67 -28.98 20.26 0.20
CA GLY A 67 -27.88 20.49 1.14
C GLY A 67 -26.69 21.21 0.52
N GLU A 68 -25.83 21.74 1.38
CA GLU A 68 -24.63 22.46 0.99
C GLU A 68 -23.72 21.57 0.13
N HIS A 69 -23.46 22.00 -1.10
CA HIS A 69 -22.29 21.54 -1.82
C HIS A 69 -21.05 22.07 -1.08
N ALA A 70 -20.61 21.34 -0.07
CA ALA A 70 -19.25 21.44 0.44
C ALA A 70 -18.32 21.33 -0.76
N VAL A 71 -17.60 22.42 -1.06
CA VAL A 71 -16.69 22.46 -2.19
C VAL A 71 -15.51 21.54 -1.86
N LYS A 72 -15.64 20.25 -2.18
CA LYS A 72 -14.50 19.32 -2.24
C LYS A 72 -13.46 20.01 -3.11
N LEU A 73 -12.36 20.45 -2.48
CA LEU A 73 -11.22 21.01 -3.19
C LEU A 73 -10.77 19.94 -4.19
N LYS A 74 -10.87 20.23 -5.48
CA LYS A 74 -10.52 19.28 -6.54
C LYS A 74 -9.01 19.08 -6.55
N HIS A 75 -8.55 18.06 -5.83
CA HIS A 75 -7.21 17.52 -6.01
C HIS A 75 -7.03 17.22 -7.50
N THR A 76 -6.04 17.87 -8.10
CA THR A 76 -5.77 17.78 -9.54
C THR A 76 -4.33 17.34 -9.69
N TYR A 77 -4.14 16.21 -10.33
CA TYR A 77 -2.83 15.70 -10.69
C TYR A 77 -2.53 16.06 -12.14
N THR A 78 -1.25 16.27 -12.44
CA THR A 78 -0.76 16.59 -13.80
C THR A 78 -0.02 15.42 -14.42
N LYS A 79 0.35 14.41 -13.63
CA LYS A 79 1.06 13.22 -14.06
C LYS A 79 0.78 12.06 -13.11
N LEU A 80 0.48 10.90 -13.68
CA LEU A 80 0.41 9.62 -12.98
C LEU A 80 0.88 8.51 -13.92
N ALA A 81 2.03 7.93 -13.65
CA ALA A 81 2.64 6.91 -14.52
C ALA A 81 3.43 5.86 -13.73
N ILE A 82 3.60 4.67 -14.31
CA ILE A 82 4.56 3.69 -13.80
C ILE A 82 5.93 4.00 -14.42
N ALA A 83 6.87 4.46 -13.60
CA ALA A 83 8.24 4.77 -14.00
C ALA A 83 9.10 3.51 -14.14
N GLN A 84 8.89 2.50 -13.29
CA GLN A 84 9.54 1.20 -13.37
C GLN A 84 8.55 0.08 -13.00
N PRO A 85 8.58 -1.10 -13.65
CA PRO A 85 9.33 -1.40 -14.87
C PRO A 85 8.81 -0.59 -16.07
N GLN A 86 9.64 -0.44 -17.12
CA GLN A 86 9.18 0.20 -18.35
C GLN A 86 8.20 -0.71 -19.11
N THR A 87 7.35 -0.14 -19.96
CA THR A 87 6.48 -0.94 -20.85
C THR A 87 7.29 -1.88 -21.75
N SER A 88 6.73 -3.06 -22.02
CA SER A 88 7.36 -4.19 -22.71
C SER A 88 8.62 -4.78 -22.06
N THR A 89 8.94 -4.44 -20.80
CA THR A 89 10.07 -5.06 -20.08
C THR A 89 9.86 -6.56 -19.87
N THR A 90 10.92 -7.36 -20.08
CA THR A 90 10.93 -8.79 -19.73
C THR A 90 11.58 -9.01 -18.37
N ILE A 91 10.77 -9.38 -17.36
CA ILE A 91 11.25 -9.78 -16.03
C ILE A 91 11.68 -11.25 -16.07
N ARG A 92 12.94 -11.52 -15.67
CA ARG A 92 13.51 -12.88 -15.57
C ARG A 92 13.75 -13.24 -14.11
N ASN A 93 12.70 -13.69 -13.42
CA ASN A 93 12.76 -14.01 -11.99
C ASN A 93 12.00 -15.31 -11.69
N ASN A 94 12.66 -16.29 -11.06
CA ASN A 94 12.07 -17.58 -10.70
C ASN A 94 10.91 -17.46 -9.68
N GLN A 95 10.96 -16.47 -8.80
CA GLN A 95 9.94 -16.19 -7.78
C GLN A 95 8.76 -15.37 -8.34
N GLY A 96 8.89 -14.78 -9.53
CA GLY A 96 7.88 -13.86 -10.07
C GLY A 96 7.76 -12.55 -9.27
N PHE A 97 8.85 -12.11 -8.65
CA PHE A 97 8.91 -10.80 -7.98
C PHE A 97 9.13 -9.66 -8.98
N VAL A 98 8.34 -8.60 -8.85
CA VAL A 98 8.43 -7.33 -9.59
C VAL A 98 8.25 -6.18 -8.61
N ALA A 99 9.25 -5.30 -8.50
CA ALA A 99 9.07 -4.00 -7.87
C ALA A 99 8.52 -3.01 -8.91
N VAL A 100 7.48 -2.27 -8.52
CA VAL A 100 6.81 -1.27 -9.37
C VAL A 100 6.96 0.10 -8.70
N THR A 101 7.61 1.03 -9.38
CA THR A 101 7.81 2.41 -8.93
C THR A 101 6.90 3.33 -9.75
N VAL A 102 6.11 4.13 -9.05
CA VAL A 102 5.15 5.09 -9.60
C VAL A 102 5.74 6.49 -9.54
N GLU A 103 5.46 7.28 -10.57
CA GLU A 103 5.72 8.70 -10.64
C GLU A 103 4.37 9.44 -10.61
N VAL A 104 4.26 10.42 -9.72
CA VAL A 104 3.04 11.22 -9.51
C VAL A 104 3.45 12.67 -9.33
N GLU A 105 2.78 13.59 -10.02
CA GLU A 105 3.00 15.03 -9.90
C GLU A 105 1.65 15.76 -9.79
N PRO A 106 1.45 16.65 -8.80
CA PRO A 106 2.31 16.88 -7.64
C PRO A 106 2.32 15.66 -6.69
N ASP A 107 3.09 15.74 -5.59
CA ASP A 107 3.00 14.77 -4.50
C ASP A 107 1.55 14.56 -4.03
N LEU A 108 1.23 13.36 -3.56
CA LEU A 108 -0.12 12.99 -3.12
C LEU A 108 -0.67 13.94 -2.06
N PHE A 109 -1.85 14.50 -2.32
CA PHE A 109 -2.57 15.34 -1.37
C PHE A 109 -2.88 14.58 -0.06
N PRO A 110 -2.96 15.27 1.09
CA PRO A 110 -3.24 14.61 2.37
C PRO A 110 -4.59 13.86 2.37
N GLY A 111 -4.53 12.55 2.56
CA GLY A 111 -5.70 11.66 2.55
C GLY A 111 -5.71 10.72 1.35
N ASP A 112 -5.17 11.17 0.22
CA ASP A 112 -5.17 10.42 -1.04
C ASP A 112 -4.11 9.32 -1.04
N LYS A 113 -4.38 8.25 -1.78
CA LYS A 113 -3.59 7.00 -1.79
C LYS A 113 -3.46 6.44 -3.20
N LEU A 114 -2.35 5.76 -3.47
CA LEU A 114 -2.15 4.98 -4.68
C LEU A 114 -2.57 3.52 -4.46
N GLN A 115 -3.12 2.89 -5.49
CA GLN A 115 -3.37 1.45 -5.53
C GLN A 115 -2.92 0.88 -6.87
N LEU A 116 -2.17 -0.22 -6.84
CA LEU A 116 -1.73 -0.91 -8.05
C LEU A 116 -2.90 -1.73 -8.62
N ILE A 117 -3.04 -1.70 -9.94
CA ILE A 117 -3.92 -2.58 -10.72
C ILE A 117 -3.02 -3.59 -11.45
N TYR A 118 -3.32 -4.87 -11.31
CA TYR A 118 -2.64 -6.00 -11.94
C TYR A 118 -3.68 -6.87 -12.66
N ASP A 119 -3.51 -7.05 -13.97
CA ASP A 119 -4.44 -7.80 -14.84
C ASP A 119 -5.92 -7.40 -14.62
N ASN A 120 -6.17 -6.08 -14.60
CA ASN A 120 -7.46 -5.42 -14.34
C ASN A 120 -8.06 -5.63 -12.92
N GLY A 121 -7.35 -6.29 -12.00
CA GLY A 121 -7.73 -6.40 -10.58
C GLY A 121 -6.91 -5.48 -9.69
N ALA A 122 -7.51 -4.90 -8.65
CA ALA A 122 -6.76 -4.17 -7.63
C ALA A 122 -5.85 -5.12 -6.82
N LEU A 123 -4.58 -4.75 -6.65
CA LEU A 123 -3.59 -5.53 -5.91
C LEU A 123 -3.18 -4.81 -4.63
N GLY A 124 -3.55 -5.41 -3.51
CA GLY A 124 -3.22 -4.91 -2.17
C GLY A 124 -4.02 -3.68 -1.75
N GLU A 125 -3.75 -3.24 -0.52
CA GLU A 125 -4.40 -2.08 0.07
C GLU A 125 -3.86 -0.76 -0.50
N PRO A 126 -4.71 0.28 -0.66
CA PRO A 126 -4.27 1.61 -1.04
C PRO A 126 -3.25 2.19 -0.04
N GLN A 127 -2.15 2.74 -0.55
CA GLN A 127 -1.03 3.24 0.24
C GLN A 127 -0.46 4.54 -0.32
N ARG A 128 0.21 5.34 0.51
CA ARG A 128 0.82 6.61 0.08
C ARG A 128 2.27 6.47 -0.42
N ASN A 129 2.85 5.28 -0.31
CA ASN A 129 4.17 4.97 -0.83
C ASN A 129 4.06 4.68 -2.34
N PRO A 130 4.84 5.34 -3.22
CA PRO A 130 4.79 5.11 -4.67
C PRO A 130 5.54 3.84 -5.11
N VAL A 131 5.89 2.93 -4.20
CA VAL A 131 6.58 1.66 -4.51
C VAL A 131 5.73 0.48 -4.09
N PHE A 132 5.44 -0.41 -5.02
CA PHE A 132 4.66 -1.62 -4.83
C PHE A 132 5.49 -2.86 -5.11
N GLU A 133 5.32 -3.92 -4.31
CA GLU A 133 5.96 -5.21 -4.52
C GLU A 133 4.94 -6.26 -4.98
N VAL A 134 5.05 -6.69 -6.23
CA VAL A 134 4.26 -7.81 -6.75
C VAL A 134 5.05 -9.09 -6.59
N ASN A 135 4.55 -9.97 -5.72
CA ASN A 135 5.16 -11.28 -5.45
C ASN A 135 4.39 -12.39 -6.17
N GLY A 136 5.12 -13.41 -6.65
CA GLY A 136 4.49 -14.60 -7.22
C GLY A 136 3.81 -14.43 -8.59
N MET A 137 4.06 -13.32 -9.31
CA MET A 137 3.47 -13.06 -10.64
C MET A 137 3.73 -14.24 -11.58
N TYR A 138 2.67 -14.73 -12.24
CA TYR A 138 2.76 -15.92 -13.09
C TYR A 138 3.68 -15.71 -14.29
N ARG A 139 3.97 -16.77 -15.05
CA ARG A 139 4.71 -16.64 -16.31
C ARG A 139 3.73 -16.23 -17.42
N GLY A 140 4.12 -15.30 -18.28
CA GLY A 140 3.28 -14.83 -19.37
C GLY A 140 3.36 -13.32 -19.56
N THR A 141 2.31 -12.77 -20.17
CA THR A 141 2.11 -11.34 -20.36
C THR A 141 1.17 -10.83 -19.28
N HIS A 142 1.52 -9.72 -18.64
CA HIS A 142 0.72 -9.10 -17.59
C HIS A 142 0.57 -7.60 -17.83
N THR A 143 -0.55 -7.03 -17.40
CA THR A 143 -0.80 -5.59 -17.43
C THR A 143 -0.70 -4.99 -16.03
N LEU A 144 -0.09 -3.81 -15.95
CA LEU A 144 0.02 -3.03 -14.71
C LEU A 144 -0.46 -1.60 -14.97
N ALA A 145 -1.27 -1.07 -14.08
CA ALA A 145 -1.63 0.34 -14.00
C ALA A 145 -1.63 0.78 -12.53
N VAL A 146 -1.74 2.08 -12.27
CA VAL A 146 -1.92 2.61 -10.90
C VAL A 146 -3.09 3.58 -10.89
N GLN A 147 -3.86 3.58 -9.81
CA GLN A 147 -4.93 4.55 -9.60
C GLN A 147 -4.69 5.36 -8.32
N ILE A 148 -5.09 6.63 -8.33
CA ILE A 148 -5.19 7.47 -7.13
C ILE A 148 -6.62 7.37 -6.60
N LEU A 149 -6.76 7.17 -5.30
CA LEU A 149 -8.03 7.18 -4.58
C LEU A 149 -8.07 8.33 -3.58
N ASP A 150 -9.24 8.95 -3.41
CA ASP A 150 -9.48 9.94 -2.36
C ASP A 150 -9.61 9.28 -0.97
N ALA A 151 -9.71 10.11 0.07
CA ALA A 151 -9.87 9.65 1.45
C ALA A 151 -11.13 8.77 1.69
N ASP A 152 -12.15 8.89 0.83
CA ASP A 152 -13.39 8.10 0.89
C ASP A 152 -13.30 6.81 0.05
N GLY A 153 -12.21 6.59 -0.70
CA GLY A 153 -11.99 5.44 -1.57
C GLY A 153 -12.51 5.58 -3.01
N ASN A 154 -12.85 6.80 -3.45
CA ASN A 154 -13.23 7.06 -4.84
C ASN A 154 -12.00 7.22 -5.72
N VAL A 155 -12.00 6.62 -6.92
CA VAL A 155 -10.91 6.81 -7.89
C VAL A 155 -10.92 8.24 -8.44
N ILE A 156 -9.82 8.96 -8.25
CA ILE A 156 -9.58 10.31 -8.79
C ILE A 156 -9.04 10.22 -10.23
N GLU A 157 -8.01 9.38 -10.42
CA GLU A 157 -7.28 9.23 -11.68
C GLU A 157 -6.69 7.81 -11.81
N THR A 158 -6.47 7.35 -13.03
CA THR A 158 -5.81 6.07 -13.34
C THR A 158 -4.77 6.30 -14.43
N SER A 159 -3.57 5.73 -14.27
CA SER A 159 -2.51 5.81 -15.26
C SER A 159 -2.86 5.06 -16.54
N ASP A 160 -2.16 5.39 -17.63
CA ASP A 160 -2.05 4.47 -18.75
C ASP A 160 -1.50 3.11 -18.28
N PRO A 161 -2.02 1.98 -18.80
CA PRO A 161 -1.51 0.66 -18.47
C PRO A 161 -0.21 0.35 -19.23
N ILE A 162 0.77 -0.20 -18.52
CA ILE A 162 1.95 -0.82 -19.13
C ILE A 162 1.73 -2.33 -19.29
N THR A 163 2.39 -2.93 -20.27
CA THR A 163 2.47 -4.39 -20.43
C THR A 163 3.86 -4.87 -20.07
N ILE A 164 3.99 -5.97 -19.33
CA ILE A 164 5.27 -6.62 -19.03
C ILE A 164 5.22 -8.13 -19.32
N TYR A 165 6.39 -8.73 -19.47
CA TYR A 165 6.54 -10.16 -19.75
C TYR A 165 7.31 -10.84 -18.62
N VAL A 166 6.72 -11.82 -17.95
CA VAL A 166 7.40 -12.59 -16.90
C VAL A 166 7.85 -13.95 -17.42
N PHE A 167 9.15 -14.18 -17.36
CA PHE A 167 9.78 -15.46 -17.65
C PHE A 167 10.35 -16.07 -16.37
N ARG A 168 9.93 -17.30 -16.07
CA ARG A 168 10.49 -18.13 -14.98
C ARG A 168 11.40 -19.21 -15.58
N PRO A 169 12.74 -19.05 -15.57
CA PRO A 169 13.66 -20.12 -15.91
C PRO A 169 13.38 -21.41 -15.12
N ARG A 170 13.34 -22.53 -15.82
CA ARG A 170 13.44 -23.85 -15.17
C ARG A 170 14.87 -24.03 -14.68
N VAL A 171 15.07 -24.17 -13.37
CA VAL A 171 16.37 -24.57 -12.82
C VAL A 171 16.62 -26.00 -13.27
N GLY A 172 17.75 -26.24 -13.94
CA GLY A 172 18.05 -27.54 -14.54
C GLY A 172 18.26 -28.62 -13.48
N MET A 173 17.70 -29.81 -13.73
CA MET A 173 18.08 -31.03 -13.02
C MET A 173 19.60 -31.23 -13.16
N VAL A 174 20.32 -31.31 -12.05
CA VAL A 174 21.75 -31.65 -12.05
C VAL A 174 21.89 -33.03 -12.70
N PRO A 175 22.72 -33.21 -13.74
CA PRO A 175 22.99 -34.53 -14.29
C PRO A 175 23.60 -35.39 -13.18
N GLY A 176 22.89 -36.44 -12.78
CA GLY A 176 23.39 -37.40 -11.79
C GLY A 176 24.71 -37.97 -12.30
N GLY A 177 25.81 -37.61 -11.64
CA GLY A 177 27.14 -38.08 -12.01
C GLY A 177 27.18 -39.59 -11.86
N GLY A 178 27.15 -40.30 -13.00
CA GLY A 178 27.30 -41.74 -13.05
C GLY A 178 28.73 -42.12 -12.67
N ALA A 179 28.98 -42.25 -11.37
CA ALA A 179 30.18 -42.90 -10.87
C ALA A 179 30.16 -44.36 -11.33
N ARG A 180 31.13 -44.69 -12.19
CA ARG A 180 31.55 -46.06 -12.49
C ARG A 180 32.57 -46.53 -11.47
#